data_AF-A0A4R4LT22-F1
#
_entry.id   AF-A0A4R4LT22-F1
#
_cell.length_a   1.000
_cell.length_b   1.000
_cell.length_c   1.000
_cell.angle_alpha   90.00
_cell.angle_beta   90.00
_cell.angle_gamma   90.00
#
_symmetry.space_group_name_H-M   'P 1'
#
loop_
_entity.id
_entity.type
_entity.pdbx_description
1 polymer ?
#
loop_
_entity_poly.entity_id
_entity_poly.type
_entity_poly.pdbx_seq_one_letter_code
_entity_poly.pdbx_strand_id
1 'polypeptide(L)'
;MPEPQAAPSAASCPVCGLPAGAGARCADCGWTLRTPWRLGHGDAAGFQADLDAACLAADLRAAARLGGDWRDHATLLRGVPDDAAWAAARDAAQVPIRPAGPVVAAAIDRRADGARLAILEAGPDGLTATLVDHLVRAEEPGETRCWTELLPMLSADPAERAFQLAGAQHGLDRSALEPALAAALGEWTRRLPPARIAICRAPGWPLPELATRLLAPETAAEPGALAAGPGSATAEPGALAGLLAEIAAARPIRTGYGLLVARVGPEPARVGTELSTLLPAGARGGAAEEITVYRAPGMNPLTTLAVCTVERPPRLIDAWRATLPAGPAVVRAVLDGPERVRLTEPAGLDSVSLDLPDILADLPTWFEPPPPLLELVCLLELNGPAGTVRRRRELLAGLFDLLATEMADRVRAAVVGYTDHAFRGRTILDVVPAWRPEPPAAARTALDRLPDPVEPFAAGAAPLEDALDAVAGGGPPARAPRVLLTVAGRPPHPLYSDVSGLRPVDVCPLHRDWAAALARLPASRRITVLDRVPETPAPVWRALGEHGLLGLDGAAPRPLAAVLGLLPAAPVPFPLPLAHPL
;
A
#
# COMPACT_ATOMS: atom_id res chain seq x y z
N MET A 1 44.20 -71.53 23.95
CA MET A 1 43.97 -70.09 23.76
C MET A 1 42.91 -69.67 24.77
N PRO A 2 43.23 -68.78 25.73
CA PRO A 2 42.24 -68.30 26.68
C PRO A 2 41.24 -67.38 25.96
N GLU A 3 39.96 -67.51 26.31
CA GLU A 3 38.89 -66.60 25.89
C GLU A 3 39.24 -65.14 26.24
N PRO A 4 38.90 -64.17 25.37
CA PRO A 4 39.03 -62.77 25.71
C PRO A 4 38.09 -62.45 26.88
N GLN A 5 38.66 -62.12 28.04
CA GLN A 5 37.94 -61.53 29.16
C GLN A 5 37.23 -60.27 28.66
N ALA A 6 35.89 -60.28 28.71
CA ALA A 6 35.08 -59.10 28.47
C ALA A 6 35.56 -57.97 29.40
N ALA A 7 35.84 -56.81 28.83
CA ALA A 7 36.17 -55.62 29.62
C ALA A 7 35.04 -55.37 30.63
N PRO A 8 35.34 -55.06 31.91
CA PRO A 8 34.31 -54.78 32.89
C PRO A 8 33.45 -53.63 32.38
N SER A 9 32.13 -53.86 32.27
CA SER A 9 31.17 -52.81 31.94
C SER A 9 31.40 -51.64 32.90
N ALA A 10 31.67 -50.44 32.36
CA ALA A 10 31.80 -49.25 33.17
C ALA A 10 30.57 -49.15 34.08
N ALA A 11 30.78 -49.12 35.40
CA ALA A 11 29.68 -49.01 36.35
C ALA A 11 28.83 -47.78 36.01
N SER A 12 27.50 -47.88 36.07
CA SER A 12 26.58 -46.75 35.88
C SER A 12 25.98 -46.30 37.21
N CYS A 13 25.47 -45.08 37.26
CA CYS A 13 24.75 -44.60 38.43
C CYS A 13 23.41 -45.36 38.56
N PRO A 14 23.09 -45.94 39.72
CA PRO A 14 21.84 -46.69 39.88
C PRO A 14 20.59 -45.79 39.93
N VAL A 15 20.77 -44.49 40.22
CA VAL A 15 19.67 -43.51 40.21
C VAL A 15 19.45 -42.96 38.80
N CYS A 16 20.54 -42.56 38.13
CA CYS A 16 20.46 -41.78 36.90
C CYS A 16 20.95 -42.48 35.61
N GLY A 17 21.40 -43.73 35.68
CA GLY A 17 21.82 -44.54 34.53
C GLY A 17 23.08 -44.08 33.80
N LEU A 18 23.61 -42.89 34.10
CA LEU A 18 24.80 -42.35 33.44
C LEU A 18 26.06 -43.12 33.86
N PRO A 19 27.09 -43.20 32.98
CA PRO A 19 28.37 -43.77 33.35
C PRO A 19 28.92 -43.15 34.64
N ALA A 20 29.25 -43.99 35.62
CA ALA A 20 29.89 -43.57 36.84
C ALA A 20 31.31 -43.12 36.50
N GLY A 21 31.52 -41.81 36.43
CA GLY A 21 32.86 -41.23 36.30
C GLY A 21 33.76 -41.57 37.49
N ALA A 22 34.97 -40.99 37.52
CA ALA A 22 35.90 -41.20 38.64
C ALA A 22 35.48 -40.52 39.97
N GLY A 23 34.44 -39.67 39.93
CA GLY A 23 33.95 -38.90 41.07
C GLY A 23 33.25 -39.73 42.14
N ALA A 24 33.23 -39.22 43.37
CA ALA A 24 32.52 -39.84 44.49
C ALA A 24 30.99 -39.68 44.42
N ARG A 25 30.51 -38.69 43.66
CA ARG A 25 29.09 -38.42 43.40
C ARG A 25 28.83 -38.36 41.90
N CYS A 26 27.62 -38.72 41.50
CA CYS A 26 27.15 -38.51 40.14
C CYS A 26 27.02 -37.01 39.88
N ALA A 27 27.59 -36.54 38.77
CA ALA A 27 27.54 -35.14 38.37
C ALA A 27 26.13 -34.65 37.99
N ASP A 28 25.23 -35.58 37.63
CA ASP A 28 23.88 -35.27 37.18
C ASP A 28 22.86 -35.33 38.33
N CYS A 29 22.71 -36.50 38.96
CA CYS A 29 21.72 -36.68 40.03
C CYS A 29 22.24 -36.47 41.46
N GLY A 30 23.55 -36.29 41.64
CA GLY A 30 24.17 -36.10 42.97
C GLY A 30 24.30 -37.39 43.80
N TRP A 31 23.83 -38.54 43.31
CA TRP A 31 23.90 -39.82 44.01
C TRP A 31 25.35 -40.18 44.37
N THR A 32 25.56 -40.67 45.58
CA THR A 32 26.89 -41.09 46.04
C THR A 32 27.27 -42.41 45.38
N LEU A 33 28.21 -42.35 44.43
CA LEU A 33 28.70 -43.51 43.67
C LEU A 33 29.80 -44.28 44.41
N ARG A 34 30.57 -43.58 45.25
CA ARG A 34 31.60 -44.16 46.10
C ARG A 34 31.35 -43.74 47.52
N THR A 35 31.13 -44.72 48.38
CA THR A 35 30.93 -44.48 49.80
C THR A 35 32.22 -44.81 50.57
N PRO A 36 32.45 -44.22 51.75
CA PRO A 36 33.60 -44.55 52.59
C PRO A 36 33.48 -45.92 53.27
N TRP A 37 32.40 -46.68 53.04
CA TRP A 37 32.13 -47.96 53.67
C TRP A 37 33.21 -48.99 53.28
N ARG A 38 33.73 -49.71 54.28
CA ARG A 38 34.69 -50.82 54.13
C ARG A 38 33.96 -52.17 54.33
N LEU A 39 34.55 -53.25 53.81
CA LEU A 39 34.05 -54.64 53.96
C LEU A 39 33.66 -54.95 55.43
N GLY A 40 32.39 -55.28 55.66
CA GLY A 40 31.76 -55.56 56.96
C GLY A 40 30.23 -55.75 56.82
N HIS A 41 29.49 -55.85 57.95
CA HIS A 41 28.01 -55.91 57.93
C HIS A 41 27.43 -54.54 57.50
N GLY A 42 26.99 -54.46 56.24
CA GLY A 42 26.32 -53.27 55.70
C GLY A 42 24.81 -53.26 56.00
N ASP A 43 24.25 -52.05 56.15
CA ASP A 43 22.80 -51.82 56.21
C ASP A 43 22.21 -51.84 54.80
N ALA A 44 21.94 -53.04 54.30
CA ALA A 44 21.35 -53.23 52.97
C ALA A 44 19.96 -52.57 52.86
N ALA A 45 19.19 -52.54 53.95
CA ALA A 45 17.86 -51.95 53.97
C ALA A 45 17.91 -50.43 53.88
N GLY A 46 18.80 -49.78 54.65
CA GLY A 46 19.04 -48.34 54.58
C GLY A 46 19.56 -47.90 53.21
N PHE A 47 20.50 -48.65 52.62
CA PHE A 47 20.98 -48.37 51.25
C PHE A 47 19.85 -48.44 50.22
N GLN A 48 19.00 -49.46 50.30
CA GLN A 48 17.87 -49.60 49.38
C GLN A 48 16.85 -48.46 49.56
N ALA A 49 16.55 -48.07 50.80
CA ALA A 49 15.65 -46.95 51.08
C ALA A 49 16.18 -45.62 50.54
N ASP A 50 17.48 -45.35 50.70
CA ASP A 50 18.11 -44.15 50.13
C ASP A 50 18.05 -44.16 48.60
N LEU A 51 18.27 -45.34 47.98
CA LEU A 51 18.23 -45.50 46.52
C LEU A 51 16.81 -45.28 45.98
N ASP A 52 15.80 -45.85 46.64
CA ASP A 52 14.39 -45.70 46.27
C ASP A 52 13.96 -44.23 46.39
N ALA A 53 14.35 -43.56 47.48
CA ALA A 53 14.09 -42.12 47.67
C ALA A 53 14.76 -41.25 46.60
N ALA A 54 16.00 -41.57 46.22
CA ALA A 54 16.71 -40.85 45.17
C ALA A 54 16.12 -41.10 43.78
N CYS A 55 15.66 -42.33 43.50
CA CYS A 55 14.92 -42.66 42.28
C CYS A 55 13.61 -41.89 42.19
N LEU A 56 12.82 -41.89 43.27
CA LEU A 56 11.57 -41.14 43.36
C LEU A 56 11.82 -39.63 43.16
N ALA A 57 12.84 -39.05 43.80
CA ALA A 57 13.17 -37.64 43.63
C ALA A 57 13.62 -37.28 42.20
N ALA A 58 14.19 -38.22 41.44
CA ALA A 58 14.49 -38.04 40.02
C ALA A 58 13.20 -38.08 39.17
N ASP A 59 12.32 -39.04 39.43
CA ASP A 59 11.04 -39.21 38.74
C ASP A 59 10.11 -38.00 38.98
N LEU A 60 10.06 -37.47 40.21
CA LEU A 60 9.28 -36.27 40.54
C LEU A 60 9.78 -35.02 39.81
N ARG A 61 11.09 -34.90 39.58
CA ARG A 61 11.65 -33.79 38.78
C ARG A 61 11.22 -33.89 37.32
N ALA A 62 11.18 -35.10 36.77
CA ALA A 62 10.65 -35.32 35.41
C ALA A 62 9.15 -34.98 35.35
N ALA A 63 8.35 -35.44 36.32
CA ALA A 63 6.92 -35.10 36.42
C ALA A 63 6.71 -33.58 36.55
N ALA A 64 7.48 -32.91 37.41
CA ALA A 64 7.40 -31.46 37.60
C ALA A 64 7.66 -30.66 36.32
N ARG A 65 8.56 -31.15 35.44
CA ARG A 65 8.83 -30.54 34.12
C ARG A 65 7.70 -30.75 33.12
N LEU A 66 6.91 -31.81 33.25
CA LEU A 66 5.71 -32.02 32.44
C LEU A 66 4.56 -31.08 32.84
N GLY A 67 4.63 -30.51 34.04
CA GLY A 67 3.55 -29.71 34.62
C GLY A 67 2.47 -30.57 35.28
N GLY A 68 1.36 -29.95 35.71
CA GLY A 68 0.25 -30.68 36.34
C GLY A 68 0.51 -31.11 37.79
N ASP A 69 -0.21 -32.14 38.24
CA ASP A 69 -0.04 -32.79 39.55
C ASP A 69 0.71 -34.12 39.36
N TRP A 70 1.56 -34.53 40.32
CA TRP A 70 2.29 -35.79 40.22
C TRP A 70 1.38 -37.01 40.09
N ARG A 71 0.13 -36.91 40.56
CA ARG A 71 -0.89 -37.97 40.46
C ARG A 71 -1.19 -38.37 39.03
N ASP A 72 -1.07 -37.43 38.09
CA ASP A 72 -1.26 -37.69 36.65
C ASP A 72 -0.17 -38.62 36.08
N HIS A 73 0.95 -38.74 36.80
CA HIS A 73 2.11 -39.56 36.43
C HIS A 73 2.36 -40.70 37.42
N ALA A 74 1.43 -40.97 38.35
CA ALA A 74 1.64 -41.91 39.47
C ALA A 74 2.06 -43.32 39.02
N THR A 75 1.58 -43.79 37.86
CA THR A 75 1.95 -45.11 37.29
C THR A 75 3.39 -45.18 36.79
N LEU A 76 4.04 -44.04 36.58
CA LEU A 76 5.41 -43.91 36.08
C LEU A 76 6.42 -43.63 37.21
N LEU A 77 5.95 -43.34 38.43
CA LEU A 77 6.79 -43.03 39.58
C LEU A 77 7.26 -44.30 40.31
N ARG A 78 8.54 -44.34 40.71
CA ARG A 78 9.08 -45.39 41.59
C ARG A 78 8.87 -45.05 43.07
N GLY A 79 7.61 -44.93 43.47
CA GLY A 79 7.21 -44.65 44.86
C GLY A 79 6.06 -43.66 44.97
N VAL A 80 5.64 -43.37 46.20
CA VAL A 80 4.58 -42.39 46.49
C VAL A 80 5.21 -41.17 47.14
N PRO A 81 5.12 -39.97 46.53
CA PRO A 81 5.67 -38.76 47.10
C PRO A 81 4.79 -38.20 48.21
N ASP A 82 5.41 -37.45 49.11
CA ASP A 82 4.69 -36.49 49.96
C ASP A 82 4.67 -35.09 49.31
N ASP A 83 3.88 -34.19 49.90
CA ASP A 83 3.71 -32.82 49.38
C ASP A 83 5.03 -32.03 49.39
N ALA A 84 5.93 -32.32 50.33
CA ALA A 84 7.22 -31.63 50.45
C ALA A 84 8.18 -32.04 49.32
N ALA A 85 8.25 -33.33 49.01
CA ALA A 85 9.03 -33.86 47.89
C ALA A 85 8.52 -33.32 46.55
N TRP A 86 7.20 -33.21 46.39
CA TRP A 86 6.60 -32.62 45.20
C TRP A 86 6.91 -31.13 45.04
N ALA A 87 6.78 -30.34 46.12
CA ALA A 87 7.13 -28.92 46.10
C ALA A 87 8.61 -28.70 45.73
N ALA A 88 9.52 -29.46 46.35
CA ALA A 88 10.95 -29.38 46.05
C ALA A 88 11.27 -29.74 44.59
N ALA A 89 10.57 -30.72 44.02
CA ALA A 89 10.72 -31.09 42.62
C ALA A 89 10.24 -29.99 41.66
N ARG A 90 9.13 -29.31 41.98
CA ARG A 90 8.63 -28.17 41.21
C ARG A 90 9.59 -26.99 41.20
N ASP A 91 10.15 -26.64 42.36
CA ASP A 91 11.12 -25.57 42.46
C ASP A 91 12.40 -25.91 41.67
N ALA A 92 12.86 -27.15 41.75
CA ALA A 92 14.04 -27.63 41.00
C ALA A 92 13.82 -27.75 39.48
N ALA A 93 12.57 -27.79 39.01
CA ALA A 93 12.23 -27.89 37.60
C ALA A 93 12.18 -26.53 36.88
N GLN A 94 12.14 -25.41 37.62
CA GLN A 94 12.14 -24.07 37.03
C GLN A 94 13.49 -23.76 36.40
N VAL A 95 13.47 -23.36 35.12
CA VAL A 95 14.66 -22.92 34.39
C VAL A 95 14.46 -21.51 33.82
N PRO A 96 15.50 -20.66 33.82
CA PRO A 96 15.43 -19.36 33.17
C PRO A 96 15.31 -19.53 31.65
N ILE A 97 14.39 -18.78 31.04
CA ILE A 97 14.11 -18.85 29.60
C ILE A 97 14.75 -17.65 28.89
N ARG A 98 15.44 -17.92 27.77
CA ARG A 98 15.98 -16.89 26.89
C ARG A 98 15.08 -16.73 25.66
N PRO A 99 14.37 -15.60 25.49
CA PRO A 99 13.37 -15.44 24.43
C PRO A 99 13.99 -15.59 23.03
N ALA A 100 13.25 -16.21 22.12
CA ALA A 100 13.69 -16.50 20.76
C ALA A 100 13.78 -15.25 19.90
N GLY A 101 12.87 -14.29 20.05
CA GLY A 101 12.80 -13.12 19.16
C GLY A 101 14.13 -12.38 18.95
N PRO A 102 14.83 -11.93 20.01
CA PRO A 102 16.13 -11.27 19.88
C PRO A 102 17.22 -12.15 19.26
N VAL A 103 17.19 -13.47 19.53
CA VAL A 103 18.18 -14.42 19.00
C VAL A 103 17.96 -14.64 17.51
N VAL A 104 16.70 -14.85 17.10
CA VAL A 104 16.29 -15.03 15.71
C VAL A 104 16.62 -13.77 14.89
N ALA A 105 16.29 -12.59 15.41
CA ALA A 105 16.61 -11.32 14.77
C ALA A 105 18.13 -11.14 14.55
N ALA A 106 18.94 -11.37 15.59
CA ALA A 106 20.40 -11.25 15.49
C ALA A 106 21.03 -12.28 14.52
N ALA A 107 20.46 -13.48 14.42
CA ALA A 107 20.90 -14.48 13.44
C ALA A 107 20.54 -14.07 12.00
N ILE A 108 19.37 -13.49 11.79
CA ILE A 108 18.95 -12.95 10.49
C ILE A 108 19.85 -11.80 10.05
N ASP A 109 20.25 -10.92 10.97
CA ASP A 109 21.06 -9.73 10.67
C ASP A 109 22.53 -10.04 10.36
N ARG A 110 23.11 -11.07 10.97
CA ARG A 110 24.50 -11.51 10.70
C ARG A 110 24.64 -12.33 9.42
N ARG A 111 23.52 -12.71 8.81
CA ARG A 111 23.51 -13.58 7.64
C ARG A 111 24.05 -12.84 6.40
N ALA A 112 24.89 -13.53 5.64
CA ALA A 112 25.33 -13.04 4.33
C ALA A 112 24.14 -12.86 3.37
N ASP A 113 24.22 -11.87 2.48
CA ASP A 113 23.16 -11.62 1.51
C ASP A 113 22.87 -12.85 0.64
N GLY A 114 21.58 -13.18 0.51
CA GLY A 114 21.10 -14.33 -0.25
C GLY A 114 21.26 -15.69 0.43
N ALA A 115 21.95 -15.80 1.57
CA ALA A 115 22.05 -17.07 2.28
C ALA A 115 20.71 -17.44 2.96
N ARG A 116 20.44 -18.75 3.09
CA ARG A 116 19.28 -19.27 3.84
C ARG A 116 19.64 -19.49 5.30
N LEU A 117 18.66 -19.30 6.20
CA LEU A 117 18.77 -19.62 7.63
C LEU A 117 17.84 -20.78 7.93
N ALA A 118 18.31 -21.81 8.64
CA ALA A 118 17.44 -22.83 9.21
C ALA A 118 17.12 -22.50 10.67
N ILE A 119 15.83 -22.43 10.99
CA ILE A 119 15.32 -22.34 12.36
C ILE A 119 14.84 -23.72 12.78
N LEU A 120 15.42 -24.27 13.83
CA LEU A 120 15.21 -25.63 14.29
C LEU A 120 14.44 -25.60 15.62
N GLU A 121 13.20 -26.06 15.62
CA GLU A 121 12.37 -26.08 16.83
C GLU A 121 12.41 -27.47 17.45
N ALA A 122 12.81 -27.58 18.71
CA ALA A 122 12.79 -28.83 19.46
C ALA A 122 11.69 -28.79 20.52
N GLY A 123 10.64 -29.58 20.33
CA GLY A 123 9.46 -29.63 21.19
C GLY A 123 9.19 -31.02 21.76
N PRO A 124 8.03 -31.18 22.43
CA PRO A 124 7.60 -32.45 23.02
C PRO A 124 7.41 -33.58 21.99
N ASP A 125 6.96 -33.25 20.79
CA ASP A 125 6.63 -34.24 19.76
C ASP A 125 7.81 -34.60 18.86
N GLY A 126 8.81 -33.72 18.78
CA GLY A 126 9.97 -33.92 17.94
C GLY A 126 10.71 -32.64 17.59
N LEU A 127 11.30 -32.64 16.40
CA LEU A 127 12.07 -31.55 15.83
C LEU A 127 11.41 -31.07 14.53
N THR A 128 11.36 -29.77 14.31
CA THR A 128 10.89 -29.16 13.07
C THR A 128 11.94 -28.19 12.53
N ALA A 129 12.24 -28.25 11.24
CA ALA A 129 13.16 -27.34 10.58
C ALA A 129 12.43 -26.42 9.61
N THR A 130 12.44 -25.12 9.87
CA THR A 130 11.88 -24.10 8.97
C THR A 130 12.99 -23.34 8.27
N LEU A 131 12.96 -23.30 6.94
CA LEU A 131 13.88 -22.49 6.15
C LEU A 131 13.35 -21.07 6.03
N VAL A 132 14.22 -20.08 6.25
CA VAL A 132 13.88 -18.66 6.20
C VAL A 132 14.72 -17.96 5.13
N ASP A 133 14.02 -17.27 4.22
CA ASP A 133 14.61 -16.57 3.08
C ASP A 133 15.20 -15.20 3.45
N HIS A 134 15.64 -14.45 2.45
CA HIS A 134 16.22 -13.11 2.62
C HIS A 134 15.22 -12.04 3.11
N LEU A 135 13.93 -12.25 2.86
CA LEU A 135 12.80 -11.41 3.25
C LEU A 135 12.18 -11.81 4.60
N VAL A 136 12.78 -12.81 5.28
CA VAL A 136 12.29 -13.36 6.55
C VAL A 136 10.94 -14.07 6.39
N ARG A 137 10.70 -14.66 5.21
CA ARG A 137 9.54 -15.51 4.94
C ARG A 137 9.93 -16.96 5.18
N ALA A 138 9.05 -17.71 5.83
CA ALA A 138 9.17 -19.15 5.90
C ALA A 138 8.92 -19.75 4.51
N GLU A 139 9.82 -20.61 4.04
CA GLU A 139 9.57 -21.45 2.86
C GLU A 139 8.57 -22.57 3.22
N GLU A 140 8.02 -23.23 2.20
CA GLU A 140 7.08 -24.37 2.27
C GLU A 140 7.46 -25.47 3.31
N PRO A 141 6.50 -26.33 3.75
CA PRO A 141 6.48 -26.89 5.10
C PRO A 141 7.79 -27.54 5.55
N GLY A 142 8.17 -27.17 6.78
CA GLY A 142 9.42 -27.60 7.39
C GLY A 142 9.52 -29.11 7.54
N GLU A 143 10.74 -29.65 7.37
CA GLU A 143 11.01 -31.07 7.64
C GLU A 143 10.79 -31.33 9.13
N THR A 144 9.88 -32.23 9.45
CA THR A 144 9.56 -32.62 10.84
C THR A 144 10.01 -34.05 11.11
N ARG A 145 10.58 -34.30 12.29
CA ARG A 145 11.05 -35.59 12.77
C ARG A 145 10.52 -35.85 14.17
N CYS A 146 9.79 -36.94 14.36
CA CYS A 146 9.34 -37.31 15.70
C CYS A 146 10.50 -37.88 16.54
N TRP A 147 10.38 -37.83 17.87
CA TRP A 147 11.41 -38.36 18.76
C TRP A 147 11.69 -39.85 18.58
N THR A 148 10.67 -40.66 18.28
CA THR A 148 10.82 -42.11 18.07
C THR A 148 11.53 -42.48 16.77
N GLU A 149 11.51 -41.59 15.76
CA GLU A 149 12.34 -41.75 14.55
C GLU A 149 13.82 -41.50 14.86
N LEU A 150 14.10 -40.48 15.68
CA LEU A 150 15.47 -40.08 16.02
C LEU A 150 16.10 -41.01 17.05
N LEU A 151 15.29 -41.49 17.99
CA LEU A 151 15.68 -42.34 19.10
C LEU A 151 14.68 -43.50 19.24
N PRO A 152 14.85 -44.58 18.45
CA PRO A 152 13.97 -45.76 18.50
C PRO A 152 13.94 -46.48 19.86
N MET A 153 14.84 -46.13 20.77
CA MET A 153 14.89 -46.63 22.15
C MET A 153 13.87 -45.96 23.10
N LEU A 154 13.23 -44.86 22.68
CA LEU A 154 12.17 -44.22 23.46
C LEU A 154 10.88 -45.05 23.43
N SER A 155 10.06 -44.92 24.46
CA SER A 155 8.76 -45.60 24.52
C SER A 155 7.85 -45.19 23.36
N ALA A 156 7.09 -46.17 22.84
CA ALA A 156 6.02 -45.90 21.90
C ALA A 156 4.82 -45.23 22.59
N ASP A 157 4.62 -45.47 23.88
CA ASP A 157 3.59 -44.83 24.68
C ASP A 157 3.88 -43.32 24.82
N PRO A 158 2.96 -42.42 24.40
CA PRO A 158 3.19 -40.98 24.46
C PRO A 158 3.46 -40.45 25.87
N ALA A 159 2.79 -40.98 26.91
CA ALA A 159 2.94 -40.50 28.28
C ALA A 159 4.30 -40.90 28.87
N GLU A 160 4.69 -42.17 28.73
CA GLU A 160 6.03 -42.64 29.12
C GLU A 160 7.13 -41.94 28.31
N ARG A 161 6.92 -41.72 27.00
CA ARG A 161 7.87 -40.99 26.16
C ARG A 161 8.06 -39.56 26.65
N ALA A 162 6.98 -38.82 26.89
CA ALA A 162 7.08 -37.46 27.44
C ALA A 162 7.86 -37.46 28.76
N PHE A 163 7.59 -38.43 29.64
CA PHE A 163 8.32 -38.61 30.90
C PHE A 163 9.82 -38.86 30.69
N GLN A 164 10.18 -39.71 29.73
CA GLN A 164 11.58 -39.96 29.33
C GLN A 164 12.25 -38.70 28.74
N LEU A 165 11.56 -37.93 27.89
CA LEU A 165 12.06 -36.67 27.32
C LEU A 165 12.32 -35.61 28.42
N ALA A 166 11.47 -35.60 29.46
CA ALA A 166 11.60 -34.77 30.65
C ALA A 166 12.69 -35.26 31.64
N GLY A 167 13.36 -36.37 31.33
CA GLY A 167 14.55 -36.84 32.04
C GLY A 167 14.36 -38.08 32.89
N ALA A 168 13.16 -38.69 32.89
CA ALA A 168 12.94 -39.99 33.50
C ALA A 168 13.67 -41.11 32.75
N GLN A 169 13.84 -42.24 33.42
CA GLN A 169 14.84 -43.24 33.03
C GLN A 169 14.31 -44.65 32.96
N HIS A 170 12.99 -44.79 33.00
CA HIS A 170 12.33 -46.08 32.93
C HIS A 170 12.70 -46.76 31.60
N GLY A 171 13.40 -47.91 31.69
CA GLY A 171 13.75 -48.75 30.54
C GLY A 171 14.78 -48.18 29.55
N LEU A 172 15.50 -47.10 29.88
CA LEU A 172 16.29 -46.34 28.89
C LEU A 172 17.81 -46.43 29.11
N ASP A 173 18.56 -46.82 28.07
CA ASP A 173 20.03 -46.78 28.09
C ASP A 173 20.54 -45.35 27.88
N ARG A 174 20.79 -44.67 29.00
CA ARG A 174 21.27 -43.28 29.02
C ARG A 174 22.67 -43.12 28.44
N SER A 175 23.50 -44.17 28.48
CA SER A 175 24.85 -44.12 27.92
C SER A 175 24.84 -44.13 26.39
N ALA A 176 23.85 -44.77 25.78
CA ALA A 176 23.65 -44.80 24.34
C ALA A 176 22.85 -43.60 23.79
N LEU A 177 22.07 -42.91 24.63
CA LEU A 177 21.13 -41.87 24.20
C LEU A 177 21.81 -40.66 23.52
N GLU A 178 22.83 -40.07 24.13
CA GLU A 178 23.48 -38.88 23.57
C GLU A 178 24.24 -39.19 22.26
N PRO A 179 25.06 -40.27 22.17
CA PRO A 179 25.66 -40.68 20.91
C PRO A 179 24.64 -40.97 19.80
N ALA A 180 23.53 -41.66 20.13
CA ALA A 180 22.47 -41.95 19.17
C ALA A 180 21.78 -40.68 18.68
N LEU A 181 21.46 -39.75 19.59
CA LEU A 181 20.88 -38.47 19.23
C LEU A 181 21.83 -37.65 18.36
N ALA A 182 23.11 -37.54 18.75
CA ALA A 182 24.11 -36.81 17.96
C ALA A 182 24.26 -37.37 16.54
N ALA A 183 24.26 -38.69 16.39
CA ALA A 183 24.30 -39.34 15.08
C ALA A 183 23.04 -39.03 14.24
N ALA A 184 21.85 -39.17 14.82
CA ALA A 184 20.58 -38.90 14.15
C ALA A 184 20.45 -37.42 13.73
N LEU A 185 20.83 -36.49 14.61
CA LEU A 185 20.85 -35.05 14.34
C LEU A 185 21.90 -34.68 13.28
N GLY A 186 23.07 -35.32 13.33
CA GLY A 186 24.10 -35.17 12.30
C GLY A 186 23.56 -35.54 10.92
N GLU A 187 22.91 -36.70 10.80
CA GLU A 187 22.27 -37.16 9.56
C GLU A 187 21.22 -36.17 9.06
N TRP A 188 20.30 -35.77 9.93
CA TRP A 188 19.19 -34.89 9.59
C TRP A 188 19.67 -33.53 9.11
N THR A 189 20.64 -32.93 9.82
CA THR A 189 21.10 -31.58 9.53
C THR A 189 22.03 -31.48 8.32
N ARG A 190 22.56 -32.59 7.76
CA ARG A 190 23.37 -32.55 6.52
C ARG A 190 22.63 -31.95 5.33
N ARG A 191 21.30 -32.04 5.33
CA ARG A 191 20.42 -31.49 4.28
C ARG A 191 20.05 -30.02 4.51
N LEU A 192 20.45 -29.44 5.64
CA LEU A 192 20.10 -28.09 6.05
C LEU A 192 21.28 -27.12 5.88
N PRO A 193 21.01 -25.82 5.60
CA PRO A 193 22.07 -24.81 5.47
C PRO A 193 22.94 -24.74 6.73
N PRO A 194 24.22 -24.33 6.60
CA PRO A 194 25.14 -24.27 7.74
C PRO A 194 24.79 -23.17 8.75
N ALA A 195 24.12 -22.10 8.32
CA ALA A 195 23.57 -21.09 9.22
C ALA A 195 22.30 -21.63 9.89
N ARG A 196 22.37 -21.86 11.21
CA ARG A 196 21.32 -22.52 11.99
C ARG A 196 21.14 -21.84 13.33
N ILE A 197 19.89 -21.78 13.79
CA ILE A 197 19.54 -21.50 15.18
C ILE A 197 18.61 -22.59 15.69
N ALA A 198 18.67 -22.89 16.98
CA ALA A 198 17.77 -23.85 17.60
C ALA A 198 16.92 -23.19 18.70
N ILE A 199 15.61 -23.44 18.69
CA ILE A 199 14.64 -22.95 19.66
C ILE A 199 14.11 -24.16 20.44
N CYS A 200 14.35 -24.17 21.75
CA CYS A 200 13.75 -25.17 22.63
C CYS A 200 12.32 -24.73 22.98
N ARG A 201 11.34 -25.51 22.56
CA ARG A 201 9.90 -25.32 22.85
C ARG A 201 9.46 -26.06 24.12
N ALA A 202 10.36 -26.81 24.75
CA ALA A 202 10.13 -27.50 26.02
C ALA A 202 11.29 -27.19 27.00
N PRO A 203 11.47 -25.92 27.40
CA PRO A 203 12.53 -25.55 28.34
C PRO A 203 12.40 -26.34 29.64
N GLY A 204 13.53 -26.82 30.17
CA GLY A 204 13.60 -27.66 31.35
C GLY A 204 13.60 -29.16 31.03
N TRP A 205 13.23 -29.56 29.81
CA TRP A 205 13.28 -30.97 29.39
C TRP A 205 14.69 -31.31 28.90
N PRO A 206 15.41 -32.24 29.55
CA PRO A 206 16.81 -32.49 29.23
C PRO A 206 17.07 -32.91 27.79
N LEU A 207 16.15 -33.67 27.16
CA LEU A 207 16.39 -34.20 25.82
C LEU A 207 16.15 -33.17 24.69
N PRO A 208 15.04 -32.41 24.66
CA PRO A 208 14.91 -31.25 23.78
C PRO A 208 16.05 -30.24 23.94
N GLU A 209 16.46 -29.93 25.17
CA GLU A 209 17.59 -29.03 25.41
C GLU A 209 18.91 -29.58 24.86
N LEU A 210 19.19 -30.88 25.09
CA LEU A 210 20.35 -31.54 24.52
C LEU A 210 20.33 -31.47 22.98
N ALA A 211 19.17 -31.74 22.36
CA ALA A 211 19.04 -31.63 20.91
C ALA A 211 19.33 -30.20 20.43
N THR A 212 18.79 -29.16 21.07
CA THR A 212 19.09 -27.78 20.66
C THR A 212 20.57 -27.43 20.74
N ARG A 213 21.28 -27.88 21.80
CA ARG A 213 22.73 -27.68 21.94
C ARG A 213 23.54 -28.40 20.87
N LEU A 214 23.10 -29.58 20.44
CA LEU A 214 23.75 -30.36 19.38
C LEU A 214 23.43 -29.81 17.98
N LEU A 215 22.26 -29.19 17.79
CA LEU A 215 21.77 -28.72 16.50
C LEU A 215 22.39 -27.40 16.04
N ALA A 216 22.61 -26.46 16.97
CA ALA A 216 23.09 -25.13 16.65
C ALA A 216 23.97 -24.53 17.76
N PRO A 217 24.98 -23.72 17.41
CA PRO A 217 25.77 -22.97 18.40
C PRO A 217 24.94 -21.87 19.08
N GLU A 218 23.93 -21.34 18.37
CA GLU A 218 23.03 -20.33 18.88
C GLU A 218 21.68 -20.96 19.25
N THR A 219 21.36 -20.90 20.54
CA THR A 219 20.14 -21.47 21.09
C THR A 219 19.29 -20.40 21.77
N ALA A 220 17.98 -20.58 21.66
CA ALA A 220 16.97 -19.85 22.41
C ALA A 220 15.96 -20.82 23.01
N ALA A 221 15.13 -20.34 23.91
CA ALA A 221 14.03 -21.10 24.47
C ALA A 221 12.76 -20.25 24.48
N GLU A 222 11.64 -20.87 24.17
CA GLU A 222 10.33 -20.24 24.32
C GLU A 222 9.50 -21.15 25.23
N PRO A 223 8.69 -20.58 26.14
CA PRO A 223 7.72 -21.39 26.86
C PRO A 223 6.82 -22.07 25.82
N GLY A 224 6.89 -23.40 25.74
CA GLY A 224 5.83 -24.15 25.08
C GLY A 224 4.52 -23.87 25.80
N ALA A 225 3.39 -23.93 25.09
CA ALA A 225 2.06 -23.74 25.67
C ALA A 225 1.73 -24.70 26.84
N LEU A 226 2.55 -25.74 27.04
CA LEU A 226 2.50 -26.66 28.19
C LEU A 226 2.82 -26.01 29.55
N ALA A 227 3.43 -24.83 29.59
CA ALA A 227 3.69 -24.11 30.85
C ALA A 227 2.42 -23.48 31.47
N ALA A 228 1.26 -23.54 30.80
CA ALA A 228 0.01 -22.92 31.22
C ALA A 228 -1.07 -23.93 31.66
N GLY A 229 -0.70 -24.97 32.41
CA GLY A 229 -1.65 -25.84 33.11
C GLY A 229 -2.60 -26.68 32.22
N PRO A 230 -3.38 -27.60 32.83
CA PRO A 230 -4.33 -28.42 32.09
C PRO A 230 -5.52 -27.56 31.67
N GLY A 231 -5.58 -27.21 30.38
CA GLY A 231 -6.70 -26.48 29.78
C GLY A 231 -6.31 -25.32 28.86
N SER A 232 -5.03 -24.92 28.82
CA SER A 232 -4.55 -23.92 27.86
C SER A 232 -3.97 -24.60 26.63
N ALA A 233 -4.59 -24.31 25.49
CA ALA A 233 -4.39 -24.89 24.18
C ALA A 233 -2.92 -25.07 23.76
N THR A 234 -2.69 -26.19 23.06
CA THR A 234 -1.72 -26.37 21.96
C THR A 234 -0.97 -25.09 21.57
N ALA A 235 0.37 -25.16 21.45
CA ALA A 235 1.15 -24.09 20.82
C ALA A 235 0.46 -23.68 19.51
N GLU A 236 -0.06 -22.45 19.48
CA GLU A 236 -0.86 -21.93 18.35
C GLU A 236 -0.07 -22.17 17.05
N PRO A 237 -0.65 -22.91 16.08
CA PRO A 237 -0.09 -23.01 14.75
C PRO A 237 0.21 -21.60 14.23
N GLY A 238 1.50 -21.28 14.01
CA GLY A 238 1.90 -19.97 13.50
C GLY A 238 2.68 -19.06 14.46
N ALA A 239 3.02 -19.48 15.68
CA ALA A 239 3.85 -18.67 16.59
C ALA A 239 5.19 -18.24 15.96
N LEU A 240 5.88 -19.14 15.23
CA LEU A 240 7.09 -18.78 14.48
C LEU A 240 6.78 -17.85 13.30
N ALA A 241 5.68 -18.06 12.58
CA ALA A 241 5.28 -17.21 11.48
C ALA A 241 4.97 -15.77 11.95
N GLY A 242 4.30 -15.62 13.09
CA GLY A 242 4.05 -14.32 13.73
C GLY A 242 5.35 -13.63 14.13
N LEU A 243 6.28 -14.35 14.78
CA LEU A 243 7.59 -13.82 15.12
C LEU A 243 8.39 -13.37 13.88
N LEU A 244 8.39 -14.20 12.83
CA LEU A 244 9.07 -13.86 11.58
C LEU A 244 8.42 -12.64 10.91
N ALA A 245 7.09 -12.50 10.96
CA ALA A 245 6.39 -11.33 10.44
C ALA A 245 6.74 -10.04 11.20
N GLU A 246 6.84 -10.11 12.53
CA GLU A 246 7.28 -8.99 13.38
C GLU A 246 8.73 -8.59 13.07
N ILE A 247 9.64 -9.56 12.99
CA ILE A 247 11.03 -9.31 12.63
C ILE A 247 11.09 -8.70 11.23
N ALA A 248 10.38 -9.27 10.25
CA ALA A 248 10.33 -8.74 8.89
C ALA A 248 9.87 -7.28 8.86
N ALA A 249 8.83 -6.93 9.63
CA ALA A 249 8.29 -5.58 9.70
C ALA A 249 9.27 -4.54 10.24
N ALA A 250 10.10 -4.93 11.20
CA ALA A 250 11.09 -4.05 11.81
C ALA A 250 12.33 -3.78 10.94
N ARG A 251 12.52 -4.55 9.85
CA ARG A 251 13.73 -4.44 9.03
C ARG A 251 13.72 -3.19 8.16
N PRO A 252 14.90 -2.56 7.98
CA PRO A 252 15.04 -1.49 7.02
C PRO A 252 14.90 -2.00 5.58
N ILE A 253 14.38 -1.18 4.67
CA ILE A 253 14.36 -1.49 3.24
C ILE A 253 15.77 -1.46 2.66
N ARG A 254 16.08 -2.43 1.80
CA ARG A 254 17.41 -2.56 1.18
C ARG A 254 17.59 -1.62 0.00
N THR A 255 16.56 -1.52 -0.83
CA THR A 255 16.48 -0.58 -1.96
C THR A 255 15.46 0.48 -1.62
N GLY A 256 15.68 1.71 -2.09
CA GLY A 256 14.70 2.78 -1.94
C GLY A 256 13.44 2.49 -2.74
N TYR A 257 12.34 3.14 -2.37
CA TYR A 257 11.09 3.13 -3.12
C TYR A 257 10.82 4.51 -3.72
N GLY A 258 10.23 4.53 -4.90
CA GLY A 258 9.81 5.74 -5.60
C GLY A 258 8.43 5.59 -6.21
N LEU A 259 7.74 6.70 -6.37
CA LEU A 259 6.50 6.76 -7.14
C LEU A 259 6.85 6.85 -8.62
N LEU A 260 6.26 5.96 -9.42
CA LEU A 260 6.32 6.04 -10.87
C LEU A 260 5.52 7.24 -11.35
N VAL A 261 6.22 8.17 -11.99
CA VAL A 261 5.66 9.40 -12.53
C VAL A 261 6.01 9.51 -14.00
N ALA A 262 5.15 10.19 -14.74
CA ALA A 262 5.44 10.54 -16.12
C ALA A 262 6.21 11.86 -16.19
N ARG A 263 7.08 11.94 -17.19
CA ARG A 263 7.85 13.12 -17.52
C ARG A 263 7.62 13.47 -18.98
N VAL A 264 7.26 14.72 -19.23
CA VAL A 264 7.15 15.27 -20.59
C VAL A 264 8.46 15.99 -20.91
N GLY A 265 9.17 15.52 -21.95
CA GLY A 265 10.42 16.13 -22.39
C GLY A 265 10.22 17.47 -23.11
N PRO A 266 11.27 18.34 -23.19
CA PRO A 266 11.26 19.47 -24.10
C PRO A 266 11.27 18.98 -25.55
N GLU A 267 10.62 19.72 -26.45
CA GLU A 267 10.31 19.37 -27.85
C GLU A 267 11.19 18.28 -28.53
N PRO A 268 10.59 17.27 -29.18
CA PRO A 268 9.16 16.95 -29.16
C PRO A 268 8.73 16.53 -27.75
N ALA A 269 7.49 16.88 -27.36
CA ALA A 269 6.88 16.59 -26.05
C ALA A 269 6.63 15.08 -25.85
N ARG A 270 7.71 14.30 -25.88
CA ARG A 270 7.75 12.87 -25.65
C ARG A 270 7.48 12.61 -24.19
N VAL A 271 6.62 11.63 -23.96
CA VAL A 271 6.34 11.16 -22.60
C VAL A 271 7.29 10.00 -22.30
N GLY A 272 8.00 10.12 -21.19
CA GLY A 272 8.75 9.04 -20.58
C GLY A 272 8.29 8.80 -19.16
N THR A 273 8.92 7.85 -18.48
CA THR A 273 8.69 7.59 -17.06
C THR A 273 9.97 7.81 -16.26
N GLU A 274 9.78 8.24 -15.02
CA GLU A 274 10.83 8.33 -14.03
C GLU A 274 10.28 7.95 -12.65
N LEU A 275 11.18 7.78 -11.67
CA LEU A 275 10.81 7.51 -10.29
C LEU A 275 11.07 8.75 -9.45
N SER A 276 10.01 9.32 -8.89
CA SER A 276 10.12 10.33 -7.84
C SER A 276 10.40 9.61 -6.53
N THR A 277 11.54 9.89 -5.88
CA THR A 277 11.93 9.18 -4.66
C THR A 277 10.90 9.41 -3.54
N LEU A 278 10.42 8.32 -2.94
CA LEU A 278 9.51 8.33 -1.80
C LEU A 278 10.26 7.99 -0.52
N LEU A 279 10.84 6.79 -0.46
CA LEU A 279 11.45 6.26 0.76
C LEU A 279 12.90 5.84 0.45
N PRO A 280 13.92 6.35 1.16
CA PRO A 280 15.30 6.00 0.88
C PRO A 280 15.63 4.59 1.37
N ALA A 281 16.65 3.97 0.76
CA ALA A 281 17.25 2.75 1.30
C ALA A 281 17.66 2.97 2.78
N GLY A 282 17.39 2.00 3.64
CA GLY A 282 17.58 2.11 5.08
C GLY A 282 16.34 2.56 5.87
N ALA A 283 15.28 3.06 5.20
CA ALA A 283 14.04 3.43 5.87
C ALA A 283 13.39 2.22 6.57
N ARG A 284 12.78 2.45 7.74
CA ARG A 284 12.16 1.42 8.60
C ARG A 284 10.64 1.57 8.65
N GLY A 285 9.96 0.53 9.10
CA GLY A 285 8.52 0.58 9.38
C GLY A 285 8.13 1.83 10.20
N GLY A 286 7.07 2.51 9.78
CA GLY A 286 6.61 3.79 10.31
C GLY A 286 7.19 5.03 9.60
N ALA A 287 8.21 4.89 8.74
CA ALA A 287 8.68 6.00 7.90
C ALA A 287 7.55 6.48 6.97
N ALA A 288 7.37 7.79 6.90
CA ALA A 288 6.33 8.41 6.08
C ALA A 288 6.93 9.58 5.32
N GLU A 289 6.56 9.70 4.04
CA GLU A 289 7.05 10.76 3.15
C GLU A 289 5.91 11.26 2.27
N GLU A 290 5.99 12.55 1.94
CA GLU A 290 5.01 13.26 1.13
C GLU A 290 5.69 13.81 -0.13
N ILE A 291 5.08 13.57 -1.29
CA ILE A 291 5.52 14.16 -2.55
C ILE A 291 4.36 14.86 -3.23
N THR A 292 4.68 15.92 -3.96
CA THR A 292 3.70 16.60 -4.83
C THR A 292 3.82 16.04 -6.23
N VAL A 293 2.69 15.61 -6.78
CA VAL A 293 2.55 15.20 -8.17
C VAL A 293 1.53 16.09 -8.88
N TYR A 294 1.45 16.02 -10.20
CA TYR A 294 0.61 16.94 -10.97
C TYR A 294 -0.27 16.21 -11.98
N ARG A 295 -1.49 16.70 -12.17
CA ARG A 295 -2.32 16.35 -13.32
C ARG A 295 -2.46 17.57 -14.22
N ALA A 296 -2.03 17.48 -15.48
CA ALA A 296 -2.27 18.55 -16.42
C ALA A 296 -3.75 18.63 -16.82
N PRO A 297 -4.26 19.84 -17.14
CA PRO A 297 -5.60 20.01 -17.67
C PRO A 297 -5.87 19.11 -18.87
N GLY A 298 -7.07 18.51 -18.93
CA GLY A 298 -7.46 17.64 -20.03
C GLY A 298 -6.96 16.19 -19.94
N MET A 299 -6.08 15.87 -18.99
CA MET A 299 -5.77 14.47 -18.64
C MET A 299 -6.95 13.80 -17.94
N ASN A 300 -7.05 12.48 -18.08
CA ASN A 300 -7.99 11.69 -17.29
C ASN A 300 -7.76 11.93 -15.78
N PRO A 301 -8.80 12.29 -15.01
CA PRO A 301 -8.67 12.49 -13.57
C PRO A 301 -8.42 11.17 -12.82
N LEU A 302 -8.83 10.01 -13.35
CA LEU A 302 -8.50 8.72 -12.76
C LEU A 302 -7.03 8.37 -13.08
N THR A 303 -6.19 8.35 -12.05
CA THR A 303 -4.74 8.15 -12.15
C THR A 303 -4.32 6.95 -11.30
N THR A 304 -3.34 6.20 -11.80
CA THR A 304 -2.67 5.12 -11.08
C THR A 304 -1.43 5.67 -10.37
N LEU A 305 -1.37 5.47 -9.05
CA LEU A 305 -0.21 5.77 -8.21
C LEU A 305 0.54 4.45 -7.97
N ALA A 306 1.64 4.25 -8.67
CA ALA A 306 2.42 3.01 -8.61
C ALA A 306 3.73 3.22 -7.84
N VAL A 307 3.93 2.48 -6.76
CA VAL A 307 5.17 2.53 -5.97
C VAL A 307 6.08 1.40 -6.43
N CYS A 308 7.30 1.75 -6.83
CA CYS A 308 8.29 0.81 -7.36
C CYS A 308 9.61 0.89 -6.58
N THR A 309 10.42 -0.16 -6.69
CA THR A 309 11.82 -0.10 -6.27
C THR A 309 12.62 0.85 -7.17
N VAL A 310 13.63 1.53 -6.60
CA VAL A 310 14.52 2.45 -7.37
C VAL A 310 15.61 1.73 -8.16
N GLU A 311 15.65 0.39 -8.10
CA GLU A 311 16.60 -0.42 -8.84
C GLU A 311 16.28 -0.44 -10.35
N ARG A 312 17.22 -0.95 -11.16
CA ARG A 312 17.03 -1.09 -12.62
C ARG A 312 17.14 -2.55 -13.02
N PRO A 313 16.10 -3.14 -13.64
CA PRO A 313 14.77 -2.56 -13.91
C PRO A 313 13.95 -2.34 -12.62
N PRO A 314 13.04 -1.35 -12.59
CA PRO A 314 12.20 -1.13 -11.42
C PRO A 314 11.19 -2.27 -11.25
N ARG A 315 10.95 -2.66 -10.00
CA ARG A 315 9.95 -3.66 -9.64
C ARG A 315 8.78 -2.99 -8.93
N LEU A 316 7.56 -3.29 -9.36
CA LEU A 316 6.35 -2.81 -8.71
C LEU A 316 6.24 -3.41 -7.30
N ILE A 317 6.02 -2.56 -6.31
CA ILE A 317 5.70 -2.97 -4.93
C ILE A 317 4.19 -3.07 -4.76
N ASP A 318 3.47 -2.00 -5.10
CA ASP A 318 2.02 -1.94 -5.01
C ASP A 318 1.49 -0.75 -5.85
N ALA A 319 0.19 -0.76 -6.17
CA ALA A 319 -0.47 0.24 -6.99
C ALA A 319 -1.87 0.58 -6.48
N TRP A 320 -2.24 1.85 -6.62
CA TRP A 320 -3.56 2.37 -6.25
C TRP A 320 -4.14 3.22 -7.37
N ARG A 321 -5.46 3.29 -7.45
CA ARG A 321 -6.18 4.26 -8.28
C ARG A 321 -6.78 5.36 -7.41
N ALA A 322 -6.69 6.59 -7.90
CA ALA A 322 -7.32 7.75 -7.28
C ALA A 322 -7.77 8.76 -8.34
N THR A 323 -8.75 9.59 -7.98
CA THR A 323 -9.16 10.73 -8.80
C THR A 323 -8.35 11.96 -8.38
N LEU A 324 -7.46 12.45 -9.25
CA LEU A 324 -6.63 13.62 -8.96
C LEU A 324 -7.29 14.91 -9.48
N PRO A 325 -7.22 16.03 -8.72
CA PRO A 325 -7.63 17.35 -9.21
C PRO A 325 -6.70 17.81 -10.34
N ALA A 326 -7.08 18.86 -11.08
CA ALA A 326 -6.15 19.49 -12.03
C ALA A 326 -5.10 20.28 -11.23
N GLY A 327 -3.84 20.24 -11.64
CA GLY A 327 -2.74 20.88 -10.92
C GLY A 327 -2.11 19.96 -9.85
N PRO A 328 -1.56 20.53 -8.76
CA PRO A 328 -0.83 19.78 -7.75
C PRO A 328 -1.75 18.89 -6.89
N ALA A 329 -1.26 17.70 -6.56
CA ALA A 329 -1.85 16.78 -5.60
C ALA A 329 -0.76 16.18 -4.70
N VAL A 330 -1.06 16.03 -3.42
CA VAL A 330 -0.15 15.40 -2.45
C VAL A 330 -0.37 13.90 -2.47
N VAL A 331 0.74 13.16 -2.50
CA VAL A 331 0.76 11.71 -2.31
C VAL A 331 1.59 11.42 -1.08
N ARG A 332 0.98 10.78 -0.09
CA ARG A 332 1.62 10.42 1.18
C ARG A 332 1.78 8.92 1.28
N ALA A 333 3.02 8.46 1.33
CA ALA A 333 3.37 7.05 1.49
C ALA A 333 3.82 6.75 2.92
N VAL A 334 3.40 5.61 3.46
CA VAL A 334 3.84 5.07 4.76
C VAL A 334 4.42 3.69 4.53
N LEU A 335 5.61 3.44 5.07
CA LEU A 335 6.26 2.14 5.05
C LEU A 335 5.76 1.30 6.22
N ASP A 336 5.01 0.23 5.96
CA ASP A 336 4.58 -0.73 6.99
C ASP A 336 5.62 -1.89 7.15
N GLY A 337 6.61 -1.94 6.26
CA GLY A 337 7.75 -2.84 6.30
C GLY A 337 8.33 -3.08 4.90
N PRO A 338 9.39 -3.90 4.76
CA PRO A 338 9.93 -4.26 3.45
C PRO A 338 8.85 -4.84 2.53
N GLU A 339 8.78 -4.29 1.32
CA GLU A 339 7.79 -4.59 0.28
C GLU A 339 6.33 -4.34 0.70
N ARG A 340 6.10 -3.55 1.75
CA ARG A 340 4.77 -3.18 2.23
C ARG A 340 4.68 -1.68 2.41
N VAL A 341 4.13 -1.02 1.40
CA VAL A 341 3.89 0.42 1.40
C VAL A 341 2.39 0.64 1.36
N ARG A 342 1.92 1.66 2.06
CA ARG A 342 0.54 2.11 2.00
C ARG A 342 0.49 3.58 1.63
N LEU A 343 -0.35 3.92 0.66
CA LEU A 343 -0.69 5.31 0.40
C LEU A 343 -1.84 5.74 1.31
N THR A 344 -1.72 6.92 1.89
CA THR A 344 -2.73 7.53 2.79
C THR A 344 -3.37 8.77 2.19
N GLU A 345 -2.71 9.37 1.20
CA GLU A 345 -3.23 10.48 0.41
C GLU A 345 -2.91 10.23 -1.07
N PRO A 346 -3.78 10.68 -2.00
CA PRO A 346 -5.04 11.42 -1.79
C PRO A 346 -6.16 10.56 -1.19
N ALA A 347 -7.31 11.16 -0.86
CA ALA A 347 -8.50 10.41 -0.44
C ALA A 347 -9.10 9.59 -1.60
N GLY A 348 -9.83 8.52 -1.29
CA GLY A 348 -10.49 7.66 -2.29
C GLY A 348 -9.51 6.77 -3.05
N LEU A 349 -8.47 6.27 -2.36
CA LEU A 349 -7.52 5.29 -2.91
C LEU A 349 -8.13 3.90 -2.93
N ASP A 350 -8.16 3.29 -4.12
CA ASP A 350 -8.51 1.89 -4.31
C ASP A 350 -7.26 1.10 -4.70
N SER A 351 -6.90 0.09 -3.91
CA SER A 351 -5.79 -0.82 -4.26
C SER A 351 -6.14 -1.63 -5.50
N VAL A 352 -5.19 -1.76 -6.42
CA VAL A 352 -5.37 -2.49 -7.67
C VAL A 352 -4.24 -3.48 -7.89
N SER A 353 -4.60 -4.70 -8.32
CA SER A 353 -3.63 -5.71 -8.72
C SER A 353 -3.33 -5.57 -10.21
N LEU A 354 -2.32 -4.77 -10.54
CA LEU A 354 -1.80 -4.57 -11.90
C LEU A 354 -0.32 -4.93 -11.94
N ASP A 355 0.19 -5.32 -13.11
CA ASP A 355 1.62 -5.38 -13.33
C ASP A 355 2.17 -4.06 -13.92
N LEU A 356 3.49 -3.90 -13.90
CA LEU A 356 4.11 -2.67 -14.40
C LEU A 356 3.88 -2.46 -15.92
N PRO A 357 3.99 -3.49 -16.79
CA PRO A 357 3.63 -3.36 -18.21
C PRO A 357 2.20 -2.86 -18.44
N ASP A 358 1.21 -3.36 -17.71
CA ASP A 358 -0.20 -2.97 -17.85
C ASP A 358 -0.42 -1.50 -17.46
N ILE A 359 0.26 -1.03 -16.41
CA ILE A 359 0.22 0.39 -16.00
C ILE A 359 0.79 1.29 -17.10
N LEU A 360 1.80 0.82 -17.83
CA LEU A 360 2.49 1.58 -18.87
C LEU A 360 1.81 1.49 -20.24
N ALA A 361 0.94 0.51 -20.47
CA ALA A 361 0.33 0.24 -21.77
C ALA A 361 -0.47 1.43 -22.31
N ASP A 362 -1.14 2.17 -21.42
CA ASP A 362 -1.98 3.32 -21.76
C ASP A 362 -1.24 4.67 -21.74
N LEU A 363 0.07 4.68 -21.47
CA LEU A 363 0.85 5.91 -21.44
C LEU A 363 1.08 6.40 -22.90
N PRO A 364 0.61 7.60 -23.27
CA PRO A 364 0.77 8.08 -24.63
C PRO A 364 2.25 8.35 -24.93
N THR A 365 2.69 8.14 -26.16
CA THR A 365 4.07 8.41 -26.56
C THR A 365 4.38 9.91 -26.68
N TRP A 366 3.34 10.74 -26.86
CA TRP A 366 3.42 12.18 -27.03
C TRP A 366 2.27 12.85 -26.29
N PHE A 367 2.51 14.03 -25.73
CA PHE A 367 1.47 14.81 -25.05
C PHE A 367 1.61 16.29 -25.44
N GLU A 368 0.55 16.87 -26.03
CA GLU A 368 0.53 18.30 -26.32
C GLU A 368 0.05 19.07 -25.08
N PRO A 369 0.91 19.90 -24.46
CA PRO A 369 0.54 20.62 -23.25
C PRO A 369 -0.56 21.65 -23.54
N PRO A 370 -1.50 21.86 -22.61
CA PRO A 370 -2.52 22.89 -22.76
C PRO A 370 -1.86 24.29 -22.78
N PRO A 371 -2.46 25.26 -23.49
CA PRO A 371 -1.90 26.60 -23.63
C PRO A 371 -1.69 27.27 -22.26
N PRO A 372 -0.65 28.10 -22.09
CA PRO A 372 -0.23 28.61 -20.77
C PRO A 372 -1.22 29.60 -20.16
N LEU A 373 -1.72 30.57 -20.93
CA LEU A 373 -2.76 31.51 -20.50
C LEU A 373 -3.58 31.96 -21.71
N LEU A 374 -4.91 32.02 -21.57
CA LEU A 374 -5.85 32.50 -22.59
C LEU A 374 -6.91 33.43 -22.00
N GLU A 375 -7.38 34.36 -22.83
CA GLU A 375 -8.57 35.17 -22.54
C GLU A 375 -9.78 34.62 -23.31
N LEU A 376 -10.88 34.31 -22.63
CA LEU A 376 -12.15 33.90 -23.26
C LEU A 376 -13.18 35.02 -23.09
N VAL A 377 -13.68 35.57 -24.19
CA VAL A 377 -14.77 36.56 -24.17
C VAL A 377 -16.02 35.94 -24.77
N CYS A 378 -17.07 35.84 -23.95
CA CYS A 378 -18.36 35.27 -24.33
C CYS A 378 -19.39 36.38 -24.55
N LEU A 379 -19.93 36.48 -25.77
CA LEU A 379 -21.09 37.33 -26.07
C LEU A 379 -22.36 36.48 -26.00
N LEU A 380 -23.33 36.88 -25.20
CA LEU A 380 -24.55 36.11 -24.94
C LEU A 380 -25.80 36.93 -25.27
N GLU A 381 -26.60 36.45 -26.21
CA GLU A 381 -27.92 36.99 -26.45
C GLU A 381 -28.89 36.55 -25.34
N LEU A 382 -29.46 37.52 -24.63
CA LEU A 382 -30.37 37.31 -23.50
C LEU A 382 -31.85 37.24 -23.89
N ASN A 383 -32.21 37.57 -25.14
CA ASN A 383 -33.58 37.56 -25.63
C ASN A 383 -33.92 36.29 -26.43
N GLY A 384 -35.22 35.98 -26.47
CA GLY A 384 -35.80 34.87 -27.22
C GLY A 384 -36.72 33.98 -26.38
N PRO A 385 -37.15 32.82 -26.92
CA PRO A 385 -37.94 31.87 -26.16
C PRO A 385 -37.23 31.49 -24.86
N ALA A 386 -37.94 31.55 -23.72
CA ALA A 386 -37.35 31.35 -22.40
C ALA A 386 -36.54 30.05 -22.29
N GLY A 387 -37.03 28.96 -22.89
CA GLY A 387 -36.32 27.67 -22.93
C GLY A 387 -34.98 27.74 -23.67
N THR A 388 -34.91 28.51 -24.76
CA THR A 388 -33.69 28.69 -25.55
C THR A 388 -32.68 29.56 -24.81
N VAL A 389 -33.11 30.69 -24.24
CA VAL A 389 -32.23 31.56 -23.44
C VAL A 389 -31.66 30.79 -22.24
N ARG A 390 -32.50 30.01 -21.56
CA ARG A 390 -32.06 29.13 -20.47
C ARG A 390 -30.98 28.16 -20.94
N ARG A 391 -31.15 27.51 -22.10
CA ARG A 391 -30.15 26.59 -22.66
C ARG A 391 -28.84 27.28 -23.03
N ARG A 392 -28.87 28.50 -23.59
CA ARG A 392 -27.65 29.28 -23.85
C ARG A 392 -26.89 29.57 -22.55
N ARG A 393 -27.62 29.97 -21.49
CA ARG A 393 -27.05 30.19 -20.15
C ARG A 393 -26.49 28.90 -19.54
N GLU A 394 -27.22 27.79 -19.61
CA GLU A 394 -26.78 26.47 -19.14
C GLU A 394 -25.48 26.02 -19.85
N LEU A 395 -25.37 26.23 -21.16
CA LEU A 395 -24.16 25.92 -21.92
C LEU A 395 -22.94 26.71 -21.42
N LEU A 396 -23.08 28.02 -21.25
CA LEU A 396 -21.98 28.87 -20.73
C LEU A 396 -21.67 28.59 -19.27
N ALA A 397 -22.69 28.32 -18.44
CA ALA A 397 -22.50 27.92 -17.05
C ALA A 397 -21.68 26.64 -16.96
N GLY A 398 -22.07 25.59 -17.71
CA GLY A 398 -21.32 24.34 -17.75
C GLY A 398 -19.91 24.50 -18.32
N LEU A 399 -19.71 25.41 -19.29
CA LEU A 399 -18.37 25.74 -19.79
C LEU A 399 -17.51 26.40 -18.71
N PHE A 400 -18.04 27.39 -18.00
CA PHE A 400 -17.28 28.06 -16.94
C PHE A 400 -17.01 27.14 -15.74
N ASP A 401 -17.95 26.26 -15.37
CA ASP A 401 -17.75 25.27 -14.30
C ASP A 401 -16.65 24.25 -14.69
N LEU A 402 -16.64 23.80 -15.95
CA LEU A 402 -15.58 22.94 -16.49
C LEU A 402 -14.22 23.65 -16.47
N LEU A 403 -14.16 24.90 -16.94
CA LEU A 403 -12.91 25.67 -16.98
C LEU A 403 -12.43 26.07 -15.58
N ALA A 404 -13.33 26.29 -14.62
CA ALA A 404 -12.97 26.52 -13.23
C ALA A 404 -12.33 25.28 -12.60
N THR A 405 -12.76 24.09 -13.02
CA THR A 405 -12.22 22.81 -12.51
C THR A 405 -10.90 22.43 -13.17
N GLU A 406 -10.79 22.61 -14.49
CA GLU A 406 -9.64 22.13 -15.26
C GLU A 406 -8.59 23.22 -15.55
N MET A 407 -8.98 24.50 -15.63
CA MET A 407 -8.18 25.58 -16.23
C MET A 407 -8.21 26.88 -15.42
N ALA A 408 -8.46 26.82 -14.09
CA ALA A 408 -8.67 28.00 -13.23
C ALA A 408 -7.58 29.08 -13.37
N ASP A 409 -6.32 28.66 -13.49
CA ASP A 409 -5.16 29.55 -13.57
C ASP A 409 -4.70 29.85 -15.00
N ARG A 410 -5.26 29.14 -16.00
CA ARG A 410 -4.87 29.22 -17.41
C ARG A 410 -5.90 29.91 -18.30
N VAL A 411 -7.10 30.17 -17.79
CA VAL A 411 -8.14 30.94 -18.51
C VAL A 411 -8.58 32.14 -17.69
N ARG A 412 -8.72 33.27 -18.36
CA ARG A 412 -9.44 34.44 -17.86
C ARG A 412 -10.67 34.66 -18.73
N ALA A 413 -11.85 34.49 -18.17
CA ALA A 413 -13.12 34.54 -18.87
C ALA A 413 -13.89 35.83 -18.56
N ALA A 414 -14.64 36.33 -19.54
CA ALA A 414 -15.60 37.40 -19.38
C ALA A 414 -16.88 37.06 -20.14
N VAL A 415 -18.02 37.54 -19.65
CA VAL A 415 -19.31 37.40 -20.32
C VAL A 415 -19.96 38.77 -20.51
N VAL A 416 -20.48 39.01 -21.70
CA VAL A 416 -21.19 40.24 -22.09
C VAL A 416 -22.58 39.82 -22.56
N GLY A 417 -23.59 40.18 -21.78
CA GLY A 417 -24.99 39.97 -22.15
C GLY A 417 -25.52 41.13 -23.00
N TYR A 418 -26.31 40.80 -24.02
CA TYR A 418 -27.04 41.79 -24.84
C TYR A 418 -28.50 41.40 -25.08
N THR A 419 -29.43 42.37 -25.04
CA THR A 419 -30.88 42.16 -25.25
C THR A 419 -31.37 42.84 -26.55
N ASP A 420 -32.52 43.52 -26.58
CA ASP A 420 -33.01 44.32 -27.72
C ASP A 420 -32.84 45.82 -27.48
N HIS A 421 -32.91 46.61 -28.55
CA HIS A 421 -33.11 48.06 -28.46
C HIS A 421 -34.56 48.37 -28.06
N ALA A 422 -34.78 49.17 -27.01
CA ALA A 422 -36.12 49.65 -26.69
C ALA A 422 -36.51 50.85 -27.58
N PHE A 423 -37.28 50.62 -28.65
CA PHE A 423 -37.81 51.66 -29.53
C PHE A 423 -39.07 52.35 -28.93
N ARG A 424 -38.97 52.98 -27.74
CA ARG A 424 -40.02 53.87 -27.20
C ARG A 424 -39.46 55.09 -26.48
N GLY A 425 -39.04 56.09 -27.26
CA GLY A 425 -39.08 57.51 -26.87
C GLY A 425 -38.06 58.05 -25.88
N ARG A 426 -37.34 57.25 -25.07
CA ARG A 426 -36.18 57.68 -24.27
C ARG A 426 -35.16 56.55 -24.14
N THR A 427 -33.89 56.90 -24.30
CA THR A 427 -32.69 56.04 -24.38
C THR A 427 -32.69 54.92 -23.36
N ILE A 428 -32.80 53.68 -23.81
CA ILE A 428 -32.67 52.50 -22.96
C ILE A 428 -32.22 51.29 -23.83
N LEU A 429 -31.01 50.80 -23.51
CA LEU A 429 -30.63 49.37 -23.43
C LEU A 429 -30.15 48.63 -24.72
N ASP A 430 -29.32 47.59 -24.63
CA ASP A 430 -28.75 46.93 -23.44
C ASP A 430 -27.57 46.04 -23.83
N VAL A 431 -26.36 46.56 -23.64
CA VAL A 431 -25.16 45.75 -23.50
C VAL A 431 -24.70 45.98 -22.08
N VAL A 432 -24.63 44.93 -21.25
CA VAL A 432 -24.12 45.05 -19.89
C VAL A 432 -22.61 45.35 -19.99
N PRO A 433 -22.18 46.62 -19.85
CA PRO A 433 -20.90 47.08 -20.41
C PRO A 433 -19.70 46.81 -19.49
N ALA A 434 -19.94 46.34 -18.27
CA ALA A 434 -18.88 46.01 -17.33
C ALA A 434 -18.39 44.58 -17.61
N TRP A 435 -17.35 44.46 -18.44
CA TRP A 435 -16.68 43.19 -18.68
C TRP A 435 -15.19 43.30 -18.41
N ARG A 436 -14.66 42.32 -17.68
CA ARG A 436 -13.24 42.17 -17.40
C ARG A 436 -12.93 40.68 -17.40
N PRO A 437 -11.87 40.21 -18.07
CA PRO A 437 -11.44 38.83 -17.94
C PRO A 437 -11.06 38.52 -16.49
N GLU A 438 -11.78 37.58 -15.87
CA GLU A 438 -11.62 37.12 -14.49
C GLU A 438 -11.45 35.59 -14.45
N PRO A 439 -11.07 34.97 -13.33
CA PRO A 439 -11.09 33.51 -13.23
C PRO A 439 -12.47 32.93 -13.62
N PRO A 440 -12.55 31.72 -14.21
CA PRO A 440 -13.81 31.19 -14.75
C PRO A 440 -14.96 31.12 -13.72
N ALA A 441 -14.65 30.87 -12.44
CA ALA A 441 -15.65 30.91 -11.36
C ALA A 441 -16.26 32.31 -11.13
N ALA A 442 -15.49 33.37 -11.33
CA ALA A 442 -16.00 34.74 -11.27
C ALA A 442 -16.85 35.07 -12.51
N ALA A 443 -16.43 34.62 -13.70
CA ALA A 443 -17.24 34.74 -14.92
C ALA A 443 -18.58 33.97 -14.82
N ARG A 444 -18.57 32.80 -14.16
CA ARG A 444 -19.78 32.04 -13.80
C ARG A 444 -20.73 32.85 -12.91
N THR A 445 -20.18 33.57 -11.92
CA THR A 445 -20.97 34.47 -11.06
C THR A 445 -21.49 35.69 -11.82
N ALA A 446 -20.70 36.24 -12.75
CA ALA A 446 -21.13 37.34 -13.61
C ALA A 446 -22.27 36.93 -14.54
N LEU A 447 -22.25 35.70 -15.07
CA LEU A 447 -23.33 35.12 -15.87
C LEU A 447 -24.65 35.05 -15.08
N ASP A 448 -24.61 34.66 -13.80
CA ASP A 448 -25.82 34.62 -12.94
C ASP A 448 -26.41 35.99 -12.66
N ARG A 449 -25.59 37.05 -12.70
CA ARG A 449 -26.02 38.44 -12.48
C ARG A 449 -26.60 39.10 -13.73
N LEU A 450 -26.48 38.48 -14.90
CA LEU A 450 -27.07 39.02 -16.12
C LEU A 450 -28.60 39.03 -16.00
N PRO A 451 -29.29 40.08 -16.50
CA PRO A 451 -30.75 40.20 -16.42
C PRO A 451 -31.51 38.99 -16.96
N ASP A 452 -32.63 38.65 -16.33
CA ASP A 452 -33.55 37.61 -16.79
C ASP A 452 -34.04 37.86 -18.23
N PRO A 453 -34.46 36.81 -18.96
CA PRO A 453 -34.89 36.94 -20.36
C PRO A 453 -36.01 37.97 -20.51
N VAL A 454 -35.81 38.91 -21.42
CA VAL A 454 -36.85 39.86 -21.83
C VAL A 454 -37.68 39.23 -22.95
N GLU A 455 -38.97 39.56 -22.98
CA GLU A 455 -40.07 39.19 -23.92
C GLU A 455 -39.68 38.60 -25.32
N PRO A 456 -40.56 37.81 -25.98
CA PRO A 456 -40.26 37.25 -27.30
C PRO A 456 -39.89 38.32 -28.35
N PHE A 457 -38.97 37.96 -29.24
CA PHE A 457 -38.31 38.82 -30.24
C PHE A 457 -39.22 39.90 -30.85
N ALA A 458 -38.95 41.18 -30.57
CA ALA A 458 -39.60 42.28 -31.27
C ALA A 458 -39.02 42.53 -32.68
N ALA A 459 -37.74 42.18 -32.89
CA ALA A 459 -37.00 42.45 -34.13
C ALA A 459 -36.27 41.20 -34.67
N GLY A 460 -36.02 41.17 -35.99
CA GLY A 460 -35.28 40.11 -36.68
C GLY A 460 -33.76 40.12 -36.46
N ALA A 461 -33.23 41.14 -35.78
CA ALA A 461 -31.82 41.28 -35.41
C ALA A 461 -31.67 41.57 -33.91
N ALA A 462 -30.45 41.42 -33.42
CA ALA A 462 -30.03 41.74 -32.05
C ALA A 462 -28.82 42.70 -32.09
N PRO A 463 -28.57 43.53 -31.07
CA PRO A 463 -27.48 44.50 -30.98
C PRO A 463 -26.11 43.84 -30.73
N LEU A 464 -25.76 42.83 -31.51
CA LEU A 464 -24.48 42.14 -31.41
C LEU A 464 -23.32 43.05 -31.84
N GLU A 465 -23.54 43.98 -32.78
CA GLU A 465 -22.60 45.03 -33.15
C GLU A 465 -22.22 45.93 -31.98
N ASP A 466 -23.16 46.19 -31.06
CA ASP A 466 -22.90 46.98 -29.86
C ASP A 466 -22.07 46.21 -28.84
N ALA A 467 -22.37 44.91 -28.66
CA ALA A 467 -21.59 44.04 -27.79
C ALA A 467 -20.15 43.90 -28.29
N LEU A 468 -19.97 43.72 -29.61
CA LEU A 468 -18.65 43.69 -30.24
C LEU A 468 -17.91 45.02 -30.07
N ASP A 469 -18.57 46.15 -30.24
CA ASP A 469 -17.94 47.47 -30.06
C ASP A 469 -17.59 47.75 -28.60
N ALA A 470 -18.44 47.36 -27.65
CA ALA A 470 -18.15 47.47 -26.21
C ALA A 470 -16.92 46.64 -25.82
N VAL A 471 -16.76 45.46 -26.42
CA VAL A 471 -15.57 44.62 -26.24
C VAL A 471 -14.33 45.20 -26.95
N ALA A 472 -14.50 45.79 -28.14
CA ALA A 472 -13.39 46.40 -28.86
C ALA A 472 -12.90 47.72 -28.22
N GLY A 473 -13.81 48.53 -27.66
CA GLY A 473 -13.51 49.89 -27.18
C GLY A 473 -13.41 50.06 -25.67
N GLY A 474 -13.97 49.14 -24.87
CA GLY A 474 -14.09 49.30 -23.41
C GLY A 474 -13.18 48.39 -22.57
N GLY A 475 -12.49 47.42 -23.20
CA GLY A 475 -11.68 46.43 -22.48
C GLY A 475 -10.23 46.84 -22.22
N PRO A 476 -9.57 46.27 -21.20
CA PRO A 476 -8.11 46.36 -21.08
C PRO A 476 -7.43 45.69 -22.30
N PRO A 477 -6.20 46.12 -22.65
CA PRO A 477 -5.43 45.44 -23.69
C PRO A 477 -5.26 43.96 -23.34
N ALA A 478 -5.39 43.09 -24.35
CA ALA A 478 -5.25 41.65 -24.17
C ALA A 478 -3.86 41.33 -23.60
N ARG A 479 -3.82 40.56 -22.52
CA ARG A 479 -2.57 40.10 -21.87
C ARG A 479 -2.17 38.70 -22.32
N ALA A 480 -3.06 38.02 -23.05
CA ALA A 480 -2.90 36.68 -23.58
C ALA A 480 -3.69 36.55 -24.89
N PRO A 481 -3.46 35.49 -25.70
CA PRO A 481 -4.28 35.24 -26.88
C PRO A 481 -5.76 35.14 -26.50
N ARG A 482 -6.60 35.86 -27.26
CA ARG A 482 -8.03 36.01 -26.97
C ARG A 482 -8.87 35.12 -27.86
N VAL A 483 -9.82 34.40 -27.27
CA VAL A 483 -10.82 33.59 -27.94
C VAL A 483 -12.17 34.28 -27.81
N LEU A 484 -12.86 34.46 -28.92
CA LEU A 484 -14.21 35.02 -28.97
C LEU A 484 -15.24 33.90 -29.15
N LEU A 485 -16.19 33.82 -28.21
CA LEU A 485 -17.34 32.92 -28.29
C LEU A 485 -18.63 33.74 -28.39
N THR A 486 -19.37 33.60 -29.47
CA THR A 486 -20.70 34.23 -29.63
C THR A 486 -21.80 33.18 -29.47
N VAL A 487 -22.75 33.39 -28.55
CA VAL A 487 -23.90 32.51 -28.35
C VAL A 487 -25.19 33.30 -28.64
N ALA A 488 -25.80 33.04 -29.79
CA ALA A 488 -26.84 33.89 -30.35
C ALA A 488 -27.96 33.12 -31.04
N GLY A 489 -29.14 33.73 -31.13
CA GLY A 489 -30.25 33.28 -31.98
C GLY A 489 -30.48 34.16 -33.21
N ARG A 490 -30.10 35.45 -33.15
CA ARG A 490 -30.33 36.44 -34.21
C ARG A 490 -29.05 37.13 -34.68
N PRO A 491 -28.96 37.51 -35.97
CA PRO A 491 -27.81 38.24 -36.51
C PRO A 491 -27.76 39.69 -35.96
N PRO A 492 -26.61 40.40 -36.11
CA PRO A 492 -26.53 41.84 -35.84
C PRO A 492 -27.45 42.64 -36.78
N HIS A 493 -27.72 43.89 -36.43
CA HIS A 493 -28.46 44.79 -37.32
C HIS A 493 -27.68 45.02 -38.63
N PRO A 494 -28.39 45.13 -39.78
CA PRO A 494 -27.74 45.42 -41.05
C PRO A 494 -27.26 46.88 -41.12
N LEU A 495 -26.29 47.15 -42.00
CA LEU A 495 -25.78 48.51 -42.26
C LEU A 495 -26.79 49.39 -43.02
N TYR A 496 -27.67 48.77 -43.79
CA TYR A 496 -28.72 49.42 -44.57
C TYR A 496 -30.05 48.76 -44.23
N SER A 497 -31.11 49.55 -44.09
CA SER A 497 -32.45 49.05 -43.78
C SER A 497 -32.93 48.10 -44.89
N ASP A 498 -33.29 46.87 -44.54
CA ASP A 498 -33.97 45.96 -45.46
C ASP A 498 -35.48 46.03 -45.22
N VAL A 499 -36.13 46.88 -46.01
CA VAL A 499 -37.60 47.04 -46.04
C VAL A 499 -38.29 46.03 -46.96
N SER A 500 -37.54 45.17 -47.66
CA SER A 500 -38.04 44.26 -48.70
C SER A 500 -38.22 42.81 -48.24
N GLY A 501 -37.69 42.44 -47.07
CA GLY A 501 -37.75 41.09 -46.51
C GLY A 501 -39.04 40.77 -45.71
N LEU A 502 -39.27 39.47 -45.48
CA LEU A 502 -40.41 38.91 -44.69
C LEU A 502 -40.42 39.36 -43.21
N ARG A 503 -39.34 39.99 -42.73
CA ARG A 503 -39.26 40.72 -41.46
C ARG A 503 -38.41 41.97 -41.71
N PRO A 504 -38.99 43.18 -41.70
CA PRO A 504 -38.21 44.41 -41.79
C PRO A 504 -37.23 44.46 -40.62
N VAL A 505 -35.97 44.75 -40.91
CA VAL A 505 -34.95 44.96 -39.88
C VAL A 505 -34.35 46.34 -40.10
N ASP A 506 -34.54 47.21 -39.10
CA ASP A 506 -33.95 48.54 -39.09
C ASP A 506 -32.43 48.48 -38.85
N VAL A 507 -31.74 49.54 -39.24
CA VAL A 507 -30.31 49.71 -38.93
C VAL A 507 -30.10 49.88 -37.43
N CYS A 508 -28.90 49.52 -36.95
CA CYS A 508 -28.50 49.81 -35.58
C CYS A 508 -28.72 51.31 -35.26
N PRO A 509 -29.43 51.69 -34.18
CA PRO A 509 -29.63 53.09 -33.79
C PRO A 509 -28.33 53.84 -33.49
N LEU A 510 -27.26 53.11 -33.14
CA LEU A 510 -25.92 53.66 -32.93
C LEU A 510 -25.06 53.64 -34.20
N HIS A 511 -25.64 53.23 -35.34
CA HIS A 511 -24.96 53.10 -36.63
C HIS A 511 -23.64 52.33 -36.56
N ARG A 512 -23.56 51.35 -35.67
CA ARG A 512 -22.37 50.52 -35.49
C ARG A 512 -22.29 49.46 -36.58
N ASP A 513 -21.06 49.23 -37.05
CA ASP A 513 -20.74 48.16 -37.99
C ASP A 513 -20.08 47.00 -37.24
N TRP A 514 -20.76 45.84 -37.21
CA TRP A 514 -20.24 44.64 -36.58
C TRP A 514 -18.91 44.20 -37.19
N ALA A 515 -18.70 44.39 -38.51
CA ALA A 515 -17.48 43.98 -39.19
C ALA A 515 -16.30 44.87 -38.78
N ALA A 516 -16.53 46.19 -38.70
CA ALA A 516 -15.54 47.13 -38.19
C ALA A 516 -15.22 46.88 -36.70
N ALA A 517 -16.22 46.58 -35.87
CA ALA A 517 -16.02 46.24 -34.47
C ALA A 517 -15.22 44.93 -34.30
N LEU A 518 -15.57 43.89 -35.07
CA LEU A 518 -14.85 42.62 -35.08
C LEU A 518 -13.41 42.77 -35.56
N ALA A 519 -13.14 43.62 -36.55
CA ALA A 519 -11.78 43.90 -37.02
C ALA A 519 -10.92 44.61 -35.97
N ARG A 520 -11.52 45.39 -35.07
CA ARG A 520 -10.84 46.00 -33.92
C ARG A 520 -10.61 45.04 -32.75
N LEU A 521 -11.22 43.84 -32.79
CA LEU A 521 -11.11 42.83 -31.75
C LEU A 521 -10.26 41.64 -32.24
N PRO A 522 -8.92 41.73 -32.19
CA PRO A 522 -8.08 40.61 -32.59
C PRO A 522 -8.32 39.42 -31.67
N ALA A 523 -8.81 38.33 -32.25
CA ALA A 523 -9.03 37.06 -31.57
C ALA A 523 -8.25 35.97 -32.31
N SER A 524 -7.51 35.14 -31.56
CA SER A 524 -6.80 33.98 -32.11
C SER A 524 -7.77 32.92 -32.62
N ARG A 525 -8.98 32.85 -32.04
CA ARG A 525 -10.07 31.98 -32.49
C ARG A 525 -11.42 32.65 -32.33
N ARG A 526 -12.31 32.37 -33.27
CA ARG A 526 -13.70 32.90 -33.33
C ARG A 526 -14.68 31.77 -33.52
N ILE A 527 -15.50 31.51 -32.51
CA ILE A 527 -16.47 30.42 -32.46
C ILE A 527 -17.87 31.02 -32.25
N THR A 528 -18.85 30.49 -32.97
CA THR A 528 -20.26 30.88 -32.80
C THR A 528 -21.12 29.65 -32.52
N VAL A 529 -21.99 29.75 -31.51
CA VAL A 529 -23.05 28.80 -31.21
C VAL A 529 -24.38 29.48 -31.53
N LEU A 530 -25.10 28.94 -32.51
CA LEU A 530 -26.41 29.41 -32.91
C LEU A 530 -27.51 28.55 -32.30
N ASP A 531 -28.68 29.12 -31.99
CA ASP A 531 -29.86 28.34 -31.61
C ASP A 531 -30.14 27.19 -32.59
N ARG A 532 -30.06 27.51 -33.89
CA ARG A 532 -30.12 26.56 -35.00
C ARG A 532 -29.16 27.03 -36.08
N VAL A 533 -28.29 26.13 -36.54
CA VAL A 533 -27.40 26.41 -37.67
C VAL A 533 -28.21 26.31 -38.97
N PRO A 534 -28.30 27.39 -39.76
CA PRO A 534 -28.94 27.32 -41.07
C PRO A 534 -28.07 26.52 -42.06
N GLU A 535 -28.70 25.89 -43.06
CA GLU A 535 -27.99 25.14 -44.11
C GLU A 535 -26.97 26.02 -44.86
N THR A 536 -27.32 27.29 -45.07
CA THR A 536 -26.43 28.30 -45.64
C THR A 536 -26.27 29.47 -44.67
N PRO A 537 -25.24 29.47 -43.81
CA PRO A 537 -24.98 30.55 -42.86
C PRO A 537 -24.73 31.88 -43.56
N ALA A 538 -25.33 32.94 -43.04
CA ALA A 538 -25.07 34.31 -43.47
C ALA A 538 -23.57 34.67 -43.31
N PRO A 539 -23.02 35.59 -44.11
CA PRO A 539 -21.59 35.97 -44.04
C PRO A 539 -21.12 36.36 -42.65
N VAL A 540 -21.97 37.01 -41.86
CA VAL A 540 -21.68 37.40 -40.47
C VAL A 540 -21.37 36.21 -39.57
N TRP A 541 -22.14 35.12 -39.70
CA TRP A 541 -21.92 33.91 -38.91
C TRP A 541 -20.67 33.15 -39.33
N ARG A 542 -20.30 33.22 -40.62
CA ARG A 542 -19.03 32.66 -41.08
C ARG A 542 -17.84 33.46 -40.55
N ALA A 543 -17.96 34.78 -40.44
CA ALA A 543 -16.91 35.63 -39.89
C ALA A 543 -16.75 35.47 -38.37
N LEU A 544 -17.86 35.45 -37.61
CA LEU A 544 -17.85 35.27 -36.15
C LEU A 544 -17.59 33.81 -35.73
N GLY A 545 -17.87 32.85 -36.61
CA GLY A 545 -17.67 31.42 -36.41
C GLY A 545 -16.57 30.84 -37.30
N GLU A 546 -15.59 31.64 -37.71
CA GLU A 546 -14.50 31.25 -38.63
C GLU A 546 -13.84 29.93 -38.23
N HIS A 547 -13.69 29.68 -36.94
CA HIS A 547 -13.04 28.49 -36.39
C HIS A 547 -14.03 27.44 -35.89
N GLY A 548 -15.33 27.72 -35.95
CA GLY A 548 -16.38 26.82 -35.50
C GLY A 548 -17.75 27.49 -35.51
N LEU A 549 -18.71 26.86 -36.18
CA LEU A 549 -20.12 27.22 -36.16
C LEU A 549 -20.96 26.02 -35.68
N LEU A 550 -21.53 26.12 -34.49
CA LEU A 550 -22.19 25.02 -33.79
C LEU A 550 -23.67 25.34 -33.55
N GLY A 551 -24.50 24.30 -33.44
CA GLY A 551 -25.90 24.42 -33.02
C GLY A 551 -26.05 24.19 -31.51
N LEU A 552 -26.93 24.95 -30.86
CA LEU A 552 -27.17 24.87 -29.42
C LEU A 552 -27.61 23.47 -28.98
N ASP A 553 -28.42 22.78 -29.80
CA ASP A 553 -28.88 21.42 -29.52
C ASP A 553 -27.76 20.36 -29.46
N GLY A 554 -26.65 20.59 -30.17
CA GLY A 554 -25.49 19.70 -30.21
C GLY A 554 -24.29 20.21 -29.41
N ALA A 555 -24.41 21.39 -28.79
CA ALA A 555 -23.33 21.98 -28.03
C ALA A 555 -23.36 21.48 -26.58
N ALA A 556 -22.25 20.90 -26.13
CA ALA A 556 -22.00 20.57 -24.75
C ALA A 556 -20.70 21.23 -24.27
N PRO A 557 -20.53 21.49 -22.96
CA PRO A 557 -19.38 22.24 -22.43
C PRO A 557 -18.01 21.74 -22.88
N ARG A 558 -17.75 20.42 -22.79
CA ARG A 558 -16.43 19.85 -23.14
C ARG A 558 -16.16 19.84 -24.64
N PRO A 559 -17.08 19.39 -25.53
CA PRO A 559 -16.92 19.58 -26.97
C PRO A 559 -16.71 21.04 -27.37
N LEU A 560 -17.43 21.98 -26.74
CA LEU A 560 -17.24 23.41 -26.97
C LEU A 560 -15.84 23.88 -26.54
N ALA A 561 -15.36 23.48 -25.35
CA ALA A 561 -14.00 23.77 -24.89
C ALA A 561 -12.93 23.27 -25.86
N ALA A 562 -13.16 22.12 -26.53
CA ALA A 562 -12.28 21.60 -27.56
C ALA A 562 -12.27 22.41 -28.84
N VAL A 563 -13.43 22.82 -29.33
CA VAL A 563 -13.53 23.73 -30.48
C VAL A 563 -12.92 25.10 -30.16
N LEU A 564 -12.97 25.55 -28.90
CA LEU A 564 -12.29 26.76 -28.44
C LEU A 564 -10.76 26.58 -28.29
N GLY A 565 -10.25 25.33 -28.28
CA GLY A 565 -8.82 25.02 -28.10
C GLY A 565 -8.35 25.16 -26.65
N LEU A 566 -9.27 25.00 -25.70
CA LEU A 566 -9.00 25.11 -24.27
C LEU A 566 -8.68 23.74 -23.66
N LEU A 567 -9.35 22.69 -24.13
CA LEU A 567 -9.27 21.32 -23.61
C LEU A 567 -9.41 20.30 -24.75
N PRO A 568 -8.97 19.05 -24.61
CA PRO A 568 -9.25 18.00 -25.58
C PRO A 568 -10.73 17.56 -25.53
N ALA A 569 -11.25 17.06 -26.66
CA ALA A 569 -12.65 16.64 -26.80
C ALA A 569 -13.04 15.50 -25.84
N ALA A 570 -12.09 14.62 -25.52
CA ALA A 570 -12.17 13.61 -24.48
C ALA A 570 -10.92 13.72 -23.58
N PRO A 571 -11.01 13.35 -22.29
CA PRO A 571 -9.83 13.27 -21.45
C PRO A 571 -8.76 12.36 -22.09
N VAL A 572 -7.52 12.83 -22.15
CA VAL A 572 -6.42 12.03 -22.69
C VAL A 572 -6.11 10.90 -21.69
N PRO A 573 -6.11 9.63 -22.11
CA PRO A 573 -5.63 8.53 -21.27
C PRO A 573 -4.21 8.83 -20.84
N PHE A 574 -4.01 8.93 -19.53
CA PHE A 574 -2.73 9.28 -18.96
C PHE A 574 -2.66 8.63 -17.56
N PRO A 575 -2.22 7.37 -17.49
CA PRO A 575 -2.40 6.55 -16.30
C PRO A 575 -1.49 6.95 -15.13
N LEU A 576 -0.47 7.79 -15.36
CA LEU A 576 0.50 8.20 -14.36
C LEU A 576 0.42 9.71 -14.09
N PRO A 577 0.66 10.17 -12.85
CA PRO A 577 0.76 11.60 -12.60
C PRO A 577 2.09 12.15 -13.13
N LEU A 578 2.16 13.46 -13.32
CA LEU A 578 3.38 14.16 -13.74
C LEU A 578 4.26 14.49 -12.53
N ALA A 579 5.58 14.44 -12.73
CA ALA A 579 6.56 14.84 -11.72
C ALA A 579 6.59 16.35 -11.43
N HIS A 580 6.27 17.15 -12.45
CA HIS A 580 6.41 18.61 -12.44
C HIS A 580 5.21 19.25 -13.15
N PRO A 581 4.88 20.52 -12.85
CA PRO A 581 3.90 21.27 -13.62
C PRO A 581 4.40 21.49 -15.06
N LEU A 582 3.47 21.54 -16.02
CA LEU A 582 3.74 21.83 -17.44
C LEU A 582 3.88 23.32 -17.73
#